data_AF-A0A968LI39-F1
#
_entry.id   AF-A0A968LI39-F1
#
_cell.length_a   1.000
_cell.length_b   1.000
_cell.length_c   1.000
_cell.angle_alpha   90.00
_cell.angle_beta   90.00
_cell.angle_gamma   90.00
#
_symmetry.space_group_name_H-M   'P 1'
#
loop_
_entity.id
_entity.type
_entity.pdbx_description
1 polymer ?
#
loop_
_entity_poly.entity_id
_entity_poly.type
_entity_poly.pdbx_seq_one_letter_code
_entity_poly.pdbx_strand_id
1 'polypeptide(L)'
;MDTLAIREDVWIFLVESRQSISFAAGVPRALAYMIGSPIRDRPLYGMVADGDLFVFLKLVKRETLQYDVSDVFSLFLSRRNRLYDILSVLKRIQQTVMA
;
A
#
# COMPACT_ATOMS: atom_id res chain seq x y z
N MET A 1 -8.95 -5.03 14.14
CA MET A 1 -8.71 -3.61 14.50
C MET A 1 -7.94 -3.05 13.32
N ASP A 2 -8.31 -1.89 12.78
CA ASP A 2 -7.53 -1.33 11.66
C ASP A 2 -6.16 -0.89 12.20
N THR A 3 -5.08 -1.60 11.86
CA THR A 3 -3.74 -1.35 12.39
C THR A 3 -2.90 -0.61 11.35
N LEU A 4 -2.81 0.70 11.50
CA LEU A 4 -1.86 1.53 10.75
C LEU A 4 -0.45 1.35 11.33
N ALA A 5 0.47 0.78 10.56
CA ALA A 5 1.88 0.65 10.94
C ALA A 5 2.73 1.62 10.09
N ILE A 6 3.18 2.72 10.69
CA ILE A 6 4.07 3.69 10.04
C ILE A 6 5.50 3.37 10.49
N ARG A 7 6.41 3.09 9.55
CA ARG A 7 7.84 2.97 9.85
C ARG A 7 8.68 3.81 8.91
N GLU A 8 9.34 4.79 9.52
CA GLU A 8 10.51 5.58 9.09
C GLU A 8 10.44 6.24 7.71
N ASP A 9 10.05 5.55 6.63
CA ASP A 9 9.78 6.11 5.29
C ASP A 9 8.87 5.24 4.39
N VAL A 10 8.38 4.11 4.90
CA VAL A 10 7.43 3.22 4.20
C VAL A 10 6.12 3.21 4.98
N TRP A 11 5.02 3.53 4.30
CA TRP A 11 3.69 3.52 4.90
C TRP A 11 3.04 2.16 4.64
N ILE A 12 3.03 1.27 5.64
CA ILE A 12 2.37 -0.03 5.50
C ILE A 12 0.98 0.09 6.16
N PHE A 13 -0.08 0.09 5.35
CA PHE A 13 -1.45 0.20 5.84
C PHE A 13 -2.08 -1.19 5.94
N LEU A 14 -1.98 -1.81 7.12
CA LEU A 14 -2.62 -3.09 7.33
C LEU A 14 -4.11 -2.87 7.67
N VAL A 15 -4.99 -3.21 6.72
CA VAL A 15 -6.43 -3.24 6.98
C VAL A 15 -6.76 -4.62 7.51
N GLU A 16 -6.87 -4.75 8.83
CA GLU A 16 -7.32 -6.01 9.41
C GLU A 16 -8.84 -6.14 9.19
N SER A 17 -9.24 -6.67 8.03
CA SER A 17 -10.66 -6.82 7.73
C SER A 17 -11.25 -7.99 8.51
N ARG A 18 -12.33 -7.72 9.25
CA ARG A 18 -13.27 -8.76 9.65
C ARG A 18 -14.30 -9.08 8.54
N GLN A 19 -14.34 -8.30 7.45
CA GLN A 19 -15.25 -8.47 6.30
C GLN A 19 -14.67 -7.86 4.99
N SER A 20 -14.82 -8.57 3.87
CA SER A 20 -14.31 -8.25 2.51
C SER A 20 -14.76 -6.90 1.94
N ILE A 21 -15.90 -6.36 2.40
CA ILE A 21 -16.41 -5.02 2.01
C ILE A 21 -15.43 -3.90 2.40
N SER A 22 -14.53 -4.14 3.37
CA SER A 22 -13.57 -3.13 3.83
C SER A 22 -12.33 -2.93 2.93
N PHE A 23 -12.01 -3.86 2.01
CA PHE A 23 -10.81 -3.75 1.18
C PHE A 23 -10.92 -2.59 0.18
N ALA A 24 -12.07 -2.44 -0.48
CA ALA A 24 -12.32 -1.34 -1.42
C ALA A 24 -12.29 0.03 -0.72
N ALA A 25 -12.77 0.10 0.53
CA ALA A 25 -12.69 1.30 1.36
C ALA A 25 -11.28 1.58 1.90
N GLY A 26 -10.39 0.58 1.88
CA GLY A 26 -9.02 0.69 2.37
C GLY A 26 -8.16 1.63 1.52
N VAL A 27 -8.35 1.66 0.19
CA VAL A 27 -7.55 2.51 -0.71
C VAL A 27 -7.79 4.02 -0.47
N PRO A 28 -9.03 4.54 -0.50
CA PRO A 28 -9.28 5.94 -0.19
C PRO A 28 -8.79 6.35 1.20
N ARG A 29 -8.93 5.45 2.19
CA ARG A 29 -8.47 5.69 3.56
C ARG A 29 -6.95 5.77 3.65
N ALA A 30 -6.23 4.84 3.05
CA ALA A 30 -4.77 4.86 3.00
C ALA A 30 -4.25 6.11 2.27
N LEU A 31 -4.86 6.49 1.15
CA LEU A 31 -4.53 7.72 0.43
C LEU A 31 -4.75 8.97 1.29
N ALA A 32 -5.84 9.06 2.06
CA ALA A 32 -6.07 10.19 2.97
C ALA A 32 -4.93 10.35 3.99
N TYR A 33 -4.48 9.25 4.61
CA TYR A 33 -3.31 9.27 5.51
C TYR A 33 -2.03 9.67 4.78
N MET A 34 -1.77 9.09 3.61
CA MET A 34 -0.58 9.41 2.81
C MET A 34 -0.56 10.88 2.38
N ILE A 35 -1.70 11.47 2.02
CA ILE A 35 -1.84 12.91 1.69
C ILE A 35 -1.57 13.78 2.91
N GLY A 36 -2.01 13.38 4.10
CA GLY A 36 -1.74 14.07 5.36
C GLY A 36 -0.28 14.02 5.83
N SER A 37 0.54 13.12 5.28
CA SER A 37 1.95 12.99 5.66
C SER A 37 2.76 14.29 5.47
N PRO A 38 3.65 14.68 6.40
CA PRO A 38 4.51 15.85 6.26
C PRO A 38 5.62 15.66 5.22
N ILE A 39 5.92 14.41 4.82
CA ILE A 39 6.97 14.09 3.84
C ILE A 39 6.52 14.53 2.44
N ARG A 40 7.36 15.30 1.74
CA ARG A 40 7.06 15.90 0.41
C ARG A 40 8.21 15.80 -0.59
N ASP A 41 9.42 15.60 -0.10
CA ASP A 41 10.68 15.53 -0.85
C ASP A 41 10.87 14.19 -1.60
N ARG A 42 10.12 13.15 -1.23
CA ARG A 42 10.18 11.82 -1.86
C ARG A 42 8.80 11.20 -2.07
N PRO A 43 8.67 10.24 -3.02
CA PRO A 43 7.45 9.46 -3.18
C PRO A 43 7.11 8.67 -1.91
N LEU A 44 5.82 8.59 -1.60
CA LEU A 44 5.30 7.76 -0.51
C LEU A 44 4.71 6.48 -1.09
N TYR A 45 5.02 5.36 -0.47
CA TYR A 45 4.50 4.06 -0.85
C TYR A 45 3.56 3.53 0.23
N GLY A 46 2.41 3.03 -0.21
CA GLY A 46 1.36 2.43 0.59
C GLY A 46 1.15 0.97 0.20
N MET A 47 0.62 0.17 1.13
CA MET A 47 0.05 -1.13 0.82
C MET A 47 -1.22 -1.29 1.64
N VAL A 48 -2.31 -1.73 1.01
CA VAL A 48 -3.55 -2.17 1.67
C VAL A 48 -3.63 -3.68 1.52
N ALA A 49 -3.86 -4.39 2.62
CA ALA A 49 -3.97 -5.85 2.61
C ALA A 49 -5.06 -6.33 3.57
N ASP A 50 -5.79 -7.40 3.23
CA ASP A 50 -6.85 -8.01 4.06
C ASP A 50 -6.61 -9.50 4.43
N GLY A 51 -5.41 -10.02 4.11
CA GLY A 51 -5.01 -11.41 4.36
C GLY A 51 -5.01 -12.29 3.11
N ASP A 52 -5.86 -12.00 2.12
CA ASP A 52 -5.78 -12.61 0.79
C ASP A 52 -5.40 -11.57 -0.28
N LEU A 53 -6.08 -10.43 -0.25
CA LEU A 53 -5.95 -9.37 -1.23
C LEU A 53 -4.90 -8.35 -0.79
N PHE A 54 -4.12 -7.89 -1.76
CA PHE A 54 -3.07 -6.89 -1.58
C PHE A 54 -3.16 -5.88 -2.73
N VAL A 55 -3.04 -4.61 -2.41
CA VAL A 55 -2.88 -3.54 -3.41
C VAL A 55 -1.85 -2.54 -2.94
N PHE A 56 -1.01 -2.08 -3.86
CA PHE A 56 0.04 -1.11 -3.58
C PHE A 56 -0.36 0.27 -4.08
N LEU A 57 0.08 1.29 -3.35
CA LEU A 57 -0.18 2.69 -3.62
C LEU A 57 1.15 3.43 -3.78
N LYS A 58 1.19 4.39 -4.70
CA LYS A 58 2.29 5.35 -4.81
C LYS A 58 1.71 6.76 -4.84
N LEU A 59 2.24 7.65 -4.01
CA LEU A 59 1.86 9.06 -3.96
C LEU A 59 3.09 9.94 -4.16
N VAL A 60 2.97 10.96 -5.02
CA VAL A 60 4.00 11.97 -5.28
C VAL A 60 3.41 13.35 -4.99
N LYS A 61 4.05 14.10 -4.10
CA LYS A 61 3.65 15.45 -3.68
C LYS A 61 4.62 16.50 -4.25
N ARG A 62 4.56 16.72 -5.56
CA ARG A 62 5.30 17.80 -6.24
C ARG A 62 4.39 19.01 -6.43
N GLU A 63 4.55 19.76 -7.52
CA GLU A 63 3.66 20.88 -7.89
C GLU A 63 2.18 20.43 -7.98
N THR A 64 1.95 19.23 -8.49
CA THR A 64 0.64 18.57 -8.50
C THR A 64 0.68 17.28 -7.70
N LEU A 65 -0.37 17.04 -6.92
CA LEU A 65 -0.58 15.77 -6.22
C LEU A 65 -0.92 14.67 -7.24
N GLN A 66 -0.11 13.61 -7.29
CA GLN A 66 -0.32 12.48 -8.19
C GLN A 66 -0.27 11.18 -7.40
N TYR A 67 -1.21 10.27 -7.66
CA TYR A 67 -1.19 8.93 -7.09
C TYR A 67 -1.50 7.88 -8.15
N ASP A 68 -1.07 6.66 -7.88
CA ASP A 68 -1.42 5.49 -8.67
C ASP A 68 -1.61 4.26 -7.77
N VAL A 69 -2.33 3.28 -8.29
CA VAL A 69 -2.76 2.07 -7.60
C VAL A 69 -2.38 0.86 -8.47
N SER A 70 -1.74 -0.14 -7.87
CA SER A 70 -1.42 -1.37 -8.61
C SER A 70 -2.66 -2.21 -8.92
N ASP A 71 -2.49 -3.21 -9.77
CA ASP A 71 -3.43 -4.35 -9.80
C ASP A 71 -3.57 -4.98 -8.41
N VAL A 72 -4.71 -5.64 -8.19
CA VAL A 72 -4.96 -6.42 -6.97
C VAL A 72 -4.22 -7.75 -7.08
N PHE A 73 -3.37 -8.04 -6.10
CA PHE A 73 -2.74 -9.34 -5.92
C PHE A 73 -3.60 -10.18 -4.97
N SER A 74 -3.79 -11.45 -5.28
CA SER A 74 -4.47 -12.41 -4.39
C SER A 74 -3.58 -13.62 -4.16
N LEU A 75 -3.57 -14.13 -2.93
CA LEU A 75 -2.85 -15.34 -2.56
C LEU A 75 -3.64 -16.61 -2.90
N PHE A 76 -4.96 -16.57 -2.76
CA PHE A 76 -5.85 -17.75 -2.79
C PHE A 76 -6.85 -17.74 -3.96
N LEU A 77 -7.31 -16.57 -4.44
CA LEU A 77 -8.27 -16.46 -5.55
C LEU A 77 -7.61 -16.50 -6.93
N SER A 78 -6.29 -16.27 -7.00
CA SER A 78 -5.53 -16.38 -8.25
C SER A 78 -5.21 -17.83 -8.59
N ARG A 79 -5.22 -18.20 -9.89
CA ARG A 79 -4.78 -19.55 -10.35
C ARG A 79 -3.36 -19.91 -9.92
N ARG A 80 -2.52 -18.91 -9.66
CA ARG A 80 -1.18 -19.06 -9.08
C ARG A 80 -1.08 -18.14 -7.89
N ASN A 81 -0.58 -18.66 -6.78
CA ASN A 81 -0.26 -17.87 -5.59
C ASN A 81 0.75 -16.76 -5.97
N ARG A 82 0.40 -15.51 -5.67
CA ARG A 82 1.17 -14.32 -6.04
C ARG A 82 2.15 -13.84 -4.96
N LEU A 83 2.44 -14.65 -3.94
CA LEU A 83 3.30 -14.26 -2.82
C LEU A 83 4.66 -13.74 -3.27
N TYR A 84 5.30 -14.40 -4.24
CA TYR A 84 6.59 -13.95 -4.77
C TYR A 84 6.51 -12.58 -5.47
N ASP A 85 5.40 -12.29 -6.16
CA ASP A 85 5.18 -10.98 -6.78
C ASP A 85 5.04 -9.90 -5.70
N ILE A 86 4.23 -10.17 -4.66
CA ILE A 86 4.02 -9.28 -3.50
C ILE A 86 5.36 -8.98 -2.80
N LEU A 87 6.15 -10.01 -2.49
CA LEU A 87 7.47 -9.86 -1.85
C LEU A 87 8.47 -9.10 -2.73
N SER A 88 8.39 -9.27 -4.05
CA SER A 88 9.25 -8.55 -4.99
C SER A 88 8.94 -7.06 -5.03
N VAL A 89 7.66 -6.68 -4.95
CA VAL A 89 7.25 -5.28 -4.84
C VAL A 89 7.76 -4.67 -3.53
N LEU A 90 7.57 -5.37 -2.39
CA LEU A 90 8.07 -4.91 -1.09
C LEU A 90 9.59 -4.70 -1.09
N LYS A 91 10.34 -5.63 -1.68
CA LYS A 91 11.80 -5.51 -1.84
C LYS A 91 12.18 -4.27 -2.67
N ARG A 92 11.47 -4.01 -3.76
CA ARG A 92 11.74 -2.86 -4.62
C ARG A 92 11.40 -1.52 -3.95
N ILE A 93 10.33 -1.47 -3.16
CA ILE A 93 9.98 -0.30 -2.35
C ILE A 93 11.09 -0.02 -1.34
N GLN A 94 11.54 -1.03 -0.61
CA GLN A 94 12.64 -0.90 0.36
C GLN A 94 13.91 -0.35 -0.29
N GLN A 95 14.29 -0.87 -1.46
CA GLN A 95 15.45 -0.36 -2.21
C GLN A 95 15.29 1.08 -2.70
N THR A 96 14.07 1.52 -3.00
CA THR A 96 13.80 2.89 -3.48
C THR A 96 13.78 3.91 -2.35
N VAL A 97 13.40 3.46 -1.15
CA VAL A 97 13.28 4.31 0.04
C VAL A 97 14.61 4.45 0.78
N MET A 98 15.45 3.41 0.77
CA MET A 98 16.76 3.41 1.43
C MET A 98 17.92 3.85 0.51
N ALA A 99 17.62 4.33 -0.70
CA ALA A 99 18.59 4.88 -1.66
C ALA A 99 18.58 6.41 -1.60
#